data_AF-A0A5E4AMX1-F1
#
_entry.id   AF-A0A5E4AMX1-F1
#
_cell.length_a   1.000
_cell.length_b   1.000
_cell.length_c   1.000
_cell.angle_alpha   90.00
_cell.angle_beta   90.00
_cell.angle_gamma   90.00
#
_symmetry.space_group_name_H-M   'P 1'
#
loop_
_entity.id
_entity.type
_entity.pdbx_description
1 polymer ?
#
loop_
_entity_poly.entity_id
_entity_poly.type
_entity_poly.pdbx_seq_one_letter_code
_entity_poly.pdbx_strand_id
1 'polypeptide(L)' 'VPTGHVWLEGDNLQNSTDSRYYGPIPYGLIRGRIFFKIWPLSDFGFLRDSPNGHRFSDN' A
#
# COMPACT_ATOMS: atom_id res chain seq x y z
N VAL A 1 -2.15 -12.01 -7.46
CA VAL A 1 -1.28 -11.03 -8.17
C VAL A 1 -0.18 -11.81 -8.87
N PRO A 2 0.14 -11.56 -10.16
CA PRO A 2 1.22 -12.27 -10.84
C PRO A 2 2.55 -12.13 -10.08
N THR A 3 3.42 -13.12 -10.20
CA THR A 3 4.76 -13.07 -9.60
C THR A 3 5.51 -11.82 -10.06
N GLY A 4 6.19 -11.15 -9.12
CA GLY A 4 6.92 -9.91 -9.38
C GLY A 4 6.05 -8.67 -9.59
N HIS A 5 4.75 -8.76 -9.35
CA HIS A 5 3.82 -7.62 -9.38
C HIS A 5 3.20 -7.38 -8.00
N VAL A 6 2.67 -6.18 -7.81
CA VAL A 6 1.89 -5.80 -6.62
C VAL A 6 0.50 -5.34 -7.02
N TRP A 7 -0.45 -5.53 -6.11
CA TRP A 7 -1.79 -4.96 -6.21
C TRP A 7 -1.89 -3.81 -5.22
N LEU A 8 -2.21 -2.62 -5.71
CA LEU A 8 -2.32 -1.41 -4.91
C LEU A 8 -3.78 -1.01 -4.81
N GLU A 9 -4.23 -0.68 -3.60
CA GLU A 9 -5.55 -0.10 -3.35
C GLU A 9 -5.40 1.13 -2.47
N GLY A 10 -6.11 2.20 -2.82
CA GLY A 10 -6.19 3.40 -2.00
C GLY A 10 -7.02 3.18 -0.73
N ASP A 11 -6.73 3.94 0.31
CA ASP A 11 -7.52 4.01 1.54
C ASP A 11 -8.92 4.62 1.29
N ASN A 12 -9.03 5.59 0.38
CA ASN A 12 -10.31 6.11 -0.10
C ASN A 12 -10.83 5.32 -1.29
N LEU A 13 -11.54 4.22 -1.00
CA LEU A 13 -12.06 3.28 -1.99
C LEU A 13 -12.91 3.94 -3.09
N GLN A 14 -13.66 5.01 -2.77
CA GLN A 14 -14.56 5.67 -3.72
C GLN A 14 -13.84 6.68 -4.64
N ASN A 15 -12.67 7.15 -4.22
CA ASN A 15 -11.93 8.20 -4.92
C ASN A 15 -10.46 7.83 -5.06
N SER A 16 -10.22 6.63 -5.59
CA SER A 16 -8.88 6.17 -5.92
C SER A 16 -8.88 5.50 -7.28
N THR A 17 -7.96 5.92 -8.15
CA THR A 17 -7.61 5.19 -9.37
C THR A 17 -6.44 4.28 -9.02
N ASP A 18 -6.74 3.00 -8.80
CA ASP A 18 -5.78 2.01 -8.33
C ASP A 18 -5.88 0.69 -9.12
N SER A 19 -5.28 -0.40 -8.62
CA SER A 19 -5.23 -1.67 -9.32
C SER A 19 -6.61 -2.25 -9.67
N ARG A 20 -7.70 -1.80 -9.04
CA ARG A 20 -9.06 -2.16 -9.43
C ARG A 20 -9.41 -1.70 -10.85
N TYR A 21 -8.75 -0.66 -11.36
CA TYR A 21 -8.97 -0.08 -12.68
C TYR A 21 -7.88 -0.47 -13.70
N TYR A 22 -6.61 -0.40 -13.31
CA TYR A 22 -5.48 -0.65 -14.23
C TYR A 22 -4.78 -2.00 -14.03
N GLY A 23 -5.21 -2.80 -13.04
CA GLY A 23 -4.61 -4.10 -12.73
C GLY A 23 -3.32 -4.02 -11.89
N PRO A 24 -2.62 -5.16 -11.74
CA PRO A 24 -1.39 -5.23 -10.96
C PRO A 24 -0.22 -4.55 -11.68
N ILE A 25 0.72 -3.98 -10.92
CA ILE A 25 1.89 -3.27 -11.46
C ILE A 25 3.20 -3.99 -11.11
N PRO A 26 4.26 -3.90 -11.94
CA PRO A 26 5.55 -4.50 -11.62
C PRO A 26 6.15 -3.96 -10.31
N TYR A 27 6.67 -4.84 -9.46
CA TYR A 27 7.29 -4.47 -8.18
C TYR A 27 8.45 -3.48 -8.36
N GLY A 28 9.18 -3.58 -9.48
CA GLY A 28 10.29 -2.68 -9.82
C GLY A 28 9.91 -1.20 -9.99
N LEU A 29 8.61 -0.87 -10.07
CA LEU A 29 8.15 0.52 -10.11
C LEU A 29 8.04 1.16 -8.70
N ILE A 30 8.13 0.36 -7.64
CA ILE A 30 8.05 0.85 -6.26
C ILE A 30 9.35 1.57 -5.92
N ARG A 31 9.24 2.84 -5.52
CA ARG A 31 10.39 3.66 -5.09
C ARG A 31 10.68 3.55 -3.60
N GLY A 32 9.67 3.27 -2.79
CA GLY A 32 9.81 3.18 -1.34
C GLY A 32 8.49 2.90 -0.63
N ARG A 33 8.57 2.57 0.66
CA ARG A 33 7.43 2.34 1.55
C ARG A 33 7.38 3.46 2.58
N ILE A 34 6.19 4.00 2.81
CA ILE A 34 5.95 4.95 3.90
C ILE A 34 5.94 4.16 5.22
N PHE A 35 6.79 4.54 6.17
CA PHE A 35 6.91 3.87 7.46
C PHE A 35 6.80 4.82 8.66
N PHE A 36 6.83 6.14 8.43
CA PHE A 36 6.81 7.14 9.50
C PHE A 36 5.99 8.37 9.11
N LYS A 37 5.25 8.91 10.06
CA LYS A 37 4.39 10.09 9.92
C LYS A 37 4.91 11.21 10.82
N ILE A 38 5.19 12.37 10.21
CA ILE A 38 5.76 13.54 10.92
C ILE A 38 4.66 14.55 11.35
N TRP A 39 3.52 14.60 10.65
CA TRP A 39 2.46 15.57 10.91
C TRP A 39 1.07 14.95 10.74
N PRO A 40 0.03 15.36 11.50
CA PRO A 40 0.06 16.32 12.63
C PRO A 40 0.87 15.83 13.82
N LEU A 41 1.43 16.75 14.61
CA LEU A 41 2.27 16.39 15.77
C LEU A 41 1.53 15.54 16.81
N SER A 42 0.20 15.65 16.87
CA SER A 42 -0.65 14.81 17.72
C SER A 42 -0.67 13.33 17.30
N ASP A 43 -0.21 13.02 16.09
CA ASP A 43 -0.16 11.67 15.50
C ASP A 43 1.22 11.41 14.86
N PHE A 44 2.28 11.94 15.50
CA PHE A 44 3.67 11.73 15.12
C PHE A 44 4.13 10.32 15.52
N GLY A 45 4.70 9.56 14.58
CA GLY A 45 5.22 8.24 14.90
C GLY A 45 5.34 7.28 13.71
N PHE A 46 5.74 6.05 14.00
CA PHE A 46 5.76 4.98 13.01
C PHE A 46 4.34 4.62 12.56
N LEU A 47 4.18 4.41 11.26
CA LEU A 47 2.93 3.88 10.74
C LEU A 47 2.75 2.45 11.24
N ARG A 48 1.56 2.16 11.76
CA ARG A 48 1.17 0.80 12.12
C ARG A 48 1.17 -0.07 10.86
N ASP A 49 1.42 -1.36 11.04
CA ASP A 49 1.27 -2.30 9.94
C ASP A 49 -0.14 -2.23 9.38
N SER A 50 -0.24 -2.40 8.06
CA SER A 50 -1.51 -2.41 7.38
C SER A 50 -2.40 -3.47 8.03
N PRO A 51 -3.66 -3.15 8.40
CA PRO A 51 -4.59 -4.15 8.91
C PRO A 51 -4.87 -5.26 7.89
N ASN A 52 -4.55 -5.03 6.61
CA ASN A 52 -4.59 -6.02 5.55
C ASN A 52 -3.33 -6.91 5.47
N GLY A 53 -2.39 -6.80 6.42
CA GLY A 53 -1.13 -7.57 6.41
C GLY A 53 -1.34 -9.08 6.42
N HIS A 54 -2.43 -9.57 7.04
CA HIS A 54 -2.78 -11.00 7.02
C HIS A 54 -3.32 -11.50 5.66
N ARG A 55 -3.69 -10.59 4.74
CA ARG A 55 -4.29 -10.94 3.45
C ARG A 55 -3.24 -11.38 2.42
N PHE A 56 -1.97 -11.10 2.68
CA PHE A 56 -0.84 -11.44 1.83
C PHE A 56 0.19 -12.20 2.67
N SER A 57 -0.06 -13.49 2.90
CA SER A 57 1.00 -14.40 3.31
C SER A 57 1.74 -14.80 2.04
N ASP A 58 2.97 -14.32 1.87
CA ASP A 58 3.87 -14.80 0.83
C ASP A 58 4.21 -16.27 1.14
N ASN A 59 3.58 -17.19 0.40
CA ASN A 59 4.09 -18.54 0.18
C ASN A 59 4.86 -18.56 -1.13
#